data_AF-A0A519V6Z0-F1
#
_entry.id   AF-A0A519V6Z0-F1
#
_cell.length_a   1.000
_cell.length_b   1.000
_cell.length_c   1.000
_cell.angle_alpha   90.00
_cell.angle_beta   90.00
_cell.angle_gamma   90.00
#
_symmetry.space_group_name_H-M   'P 1'
#
loop_
_entity.id
_entity.type
_entity.pdbx_description
1 polymer ?
#
loop_
_entity_poly.entity_id
_entity_poly.type
_entity_poly.pdbx_seq_one_letter_code
_entity_poly.pdbx_strand_id
1 'polypeptide(L)' 'MKLYTINTGMFKLDGGAMFGVVPKSIWQKSNPADANNLCSWAMRCLLIEDGSRLILVDTGIG' A
#
# COMPACT_ATOMS: atom_id res chain seq x y z
N MET A 1 1.01 19.87 -14.33
CA MET A 1 0.97 18.72 -13.42
C MET A 1 -0.39 18.02 -13.39
N LYS A 2 -0.46 16.79 -13.92
CA LYS A 2 -1.56 15.83 -13.70
C LYS A 2 -1.02 14.61 -12.96
N LEU A 3 -1.86 14.01 -12.10
CA LEU A 3 -1.49 12.89 -11.23
C LEU A 3 -2.36 11.68 -11.55
N TYR A 4 -1.72 10.52 -11.73
CA TYR A 4 -2.37 9.26 -12.01
C TYR A 4 -1.94 8.21 -11.00
N THR A 5 -2.92 7.50 -10.46
CA THR A 5 -2.68 6.31 -9.63
C THR A 5 -2.61 5.08 -10.53
N ILE A 6 -1.51 4.34 -10.49
CA ILE A 6 -1.37 3.05 -11.15
C ILE A 6 -1.49 1.96 -10.09
N ASN A 7 -2.50 1.09 -10.22
CA ASN A 7 -2.67 -0.05 -9.32
C ASN A 7 -1.68 -1.16 -9.71
N THR A 8 -0.82 -1.55 -8.78
CA THR A 8 0.19 -2.60 -8.98
C THR A 8 -0.10 -3.86 -8.16
N GLY A 9 -1.36 -4.03 -7.75
CA GLY A 9 -1.86 -5.24 -7.11
C GLY A 9 -1.90 -5.16 -5.60
N MET A 10 -2.19 -6.31 -4.99
CA MET A 10 -2.30 -6.47 -3.55
C MET A 10 -1.22 -7.43 -3.06
N PHE A 11 -0.71 -7.18 -1.86
CA PHE A 11 0.18 -8.09 -1.16
C PHE A 11 -0.20 -8.18 0.31
N LYS A 12 0.36 -9.17 1.00
CA LYS A 12 0.07 -9.41 2.41
C LYS A 12 1.31 -9.18 3.27
N LEU A 13 1.14 -8.51 4.40
CA LEU A 13 2.16 -8.37 5.44
C LEU A 13 1.53 -8.58 6.82
N ASP A 14 2.38 -8.96 7.78
CA ASP A 14 1.99 -9.07 9.19
C ASP A 14 1.45 -7.74 9.70
N GLY A 15 0.21 -7.75 10.21
CA GLY A 15 -0.44 -6.54 10.72
C GLY A 15 0.28 -5.98 11.95
N GLY A 16 0.83 -6.84 12.81
CA GLY A 16 1.58 -6.39 13.99
C GLY A 16 2.83 -5.59 13.61
N ALA A 17 3.59 -6.07 12.63
CA ALA A 17 4.76 -5.38 12.10
C ALA A 17 4.40 -4.02 11.49
N MET A 18 3.27 -3.91 10.79
CA MET A 18 2.83 -2.66 10.16
C MET A 18 2.29 -1.61 11.15
N PHE A 19 1.70 -2.07 12.26
CA PHE A 19 1.11 -1.18 13.27
C PHE A 19 1.99 -0.96 14.51
N GLY A 20 3.12 -1.67 14.61
CA GLY A 20 4.12 -1.50 15.66
C GLY A 20 3.54 -1.66 17.06
N VAL A 21 3.59 -0.59 17.85
CA VAL A 21 3.11 -0.60 19.26
C VAL A 21 1.59 -0.56 19.39
N VAL A 22 0.85 -0.31 18.31
CA VAL A 22 -0.61 -0.21 18.37
C VAL A 22 -1.21 -1.60 18.62
N PRO A 23 -2.07 -1.77 19.65
CA PRO A 23 -2.68 -3.06 19.93
C PRO A 23 -3.56 -3.58 18.80
N LYS A 24 -3.51 -4.90 18.55
CA LYS A 24 -4.34 -5.58 17.54
C LYS A 24 -5.83 -5.36 17.73
N SER A 25 -6.31 -5.24 18.96
CA SER A 25 -7.72 -4.92 19.25
C SER A 25 -8.17 -3.57 18.68
N ILE A 26 -7.24 -2.65 18.40
CA ILE A 26 -7.51 -1.32 17.82
C ILE A 26 -7.39 -1.39 16.30
N TRP A 27 -6.23 -1.77 15.76
CA TRP A 27 -5.98 -1.67 14.32
C TRP A 27 -6.75 -2.69 13.48
N GLN A 28 -7.12 -3.87 14.04
CA GLN A 28 -7.85 -4.89 13.27
C GLN A 28 -9.25 -4.43 12.83
N LYS A 29 -9.80 -3.40 13.48
CA LYS A 29 -11.12 -2.84 13.16
C LYS A 29 -11.12 -2.17 11.79
N SER A 30 -10.03 -1.50 11.44
CA SER A 30 -9.88 -0.82 10.14
C SER A 30 -9.11 -1.67 9.13
N ASN A 31 -8.20 -2.53 9.59
CA ASN A 31 -7.38 -3.39 8.74
C ASN A 31 -7.51 -4.85 9.22
N PRO A 32 -8.58 -5.56 8.82
CA PRO A 32 -8.79 -6.94 9.22
C PRO A 32 -7.63 -7.83 8.79
N ALA A 33 -7.08 -8.57 9.74
CA ALA A 33 -6.07 -9.59 9.48
C ALA A 33 -6.74 -10.95 9.28
N ASP A 34 -6.10 -11.82 8.49
CA ASP A 34 -6.49 -13.21 8.36
C ASP A 34 -6.01 -14.09 9.54
N ALA A 35 -6.23 -15.40 9.43
CA ALA A 35 -5.84 -16.38 10.45
C ALA A 35 -4.33 -16.41 10.76
N ASN A 36 -3.49 -15.94 9.82
CA ASN A 36 -2.03 -15.87 9.97
C ASN A 36 -1.56 -14.47 10.40
N ASN A 37 -2.47 -13.62 10.88
CA ASN A 37 -2.21 -12.22 11.25
C ASN A 37 -1.79 -11.32 10.07
N LEU A 38 -2.09 -11.72 8.82
CA LEU A 38 -1.72 -10.94 7.63
C LEU A 38 -2.86 -10.02 7.20
N CYS A 39 -2.52 -8.76 6.93
CA CYS A 39 -3.42 -7.77 6.33
C CYS A 39 -3.15 -7.63 4.83
N SER A 40 -4.16 -7.23 4.06
CA SER A 40 -4.04 -6.96 2.63
C SER A 40 -3.71 -5.49 2.38
N TRP A 41 -2.64 -5.24 1.62
CA TRP A 41 -2.14 -3.91 1.30
C TRP A 41 -2.14 -3.69 -0.20
N ALA A 42 -2.59 -2.51 -0.63
CA ALA A 42 -2.58 -2.13 -2.03
C ALA A 42 -1.25 -1.45 -2.37
N MET A 43 -0.56 -1.96 -3.38
CA MET A 43 0.58 -1.29 -3.98
C MET A 43 0.09 -0.34 -5.07
N ARG A 44 0.63 0.86 -5.07
CA ARG A 44 0.30 1.89 -6.04
C ARG A 44 1.56 2.62 -6.44
N CYS A 45 1.71 2.84 -7.74
CA CYS A 45 2.67 3.80 -8.26
C CYS A 45 1.97 5.11 -8.57
N LEU A 46 2.70 6.21 -8.48
CA LEU A 46 2.22 7.53 -8.89
C LEU A 46 2.89 7.90 -10.20
N LEU A 47 2.10 8.08 -11.26
CA LEU A 47 2.57 8.67 -12.51
C LEU A 47 2.23 10.16 -12.50
N ILE A 48 3.27 10.97 -12.66
CA ILE A 48 3.19 12.42 -12.71
C ILE A 48 3.46 12.86 -14.15
N GLU A 49 2.49 13.52 -14.76
CA GLU A 49 2.64 14.21 -16.05
C GLU A 49 2.87 15.69 -15.78
N ASP A 50 4.06 16.19 -16.08
CA ASP A 50 4.41 17.59 -15.90
C ASP A 50 5.15 18.17 -17.12
N GLY A 51 4.39 18.91 -17.95
CA GLY A 51 4.89 19.43 -19.22
C GLY A 51 5.29 18.31 -20.17
N SER A 52 6.57 18.28 -20.56
CA SER A 52 7.16 17.24 -21.42
C SER A 52 7.76 16.06 -20.65
N ARG A 53 7.56 16.00 -19.32
CA ARG A 53 8.13 14.96 -18.46
C ARG A 53 7.04 14.01 -17.98
N LEU A 54 7.38 12.71 -18.01
CA LEU A 54 6.66 11.65 -17.31
C LEU A 54 7.57 11.12 -16.20
N ILE A 55 7.08 11.15 -14.96
CA ILE A 55 7.83 10.72 -13.79
C ILE A 55 7.02 9.62 -13.11
N LEU A 56 7.64 8.46 -12.93
CA LEU A 56 7.06 7.35 -12.20
C LEU A 56 7.69 7.27 -10.81
N VAL A 57 6.86 7.31 -9.77
CA VAL A 57 7.26 7.05 -8.38
C VAL A 57 6.91 5.60 -8.05
N ASP A 58 7.95 4.85 -7.64
CA ASP A 58 7.96 3.39 -7.44
C ASP A 58 7.67 2.57 -8.70
N THR A 59 8.03 1.29 -8.68
CA THR A 59 7.88 0.37 -9.83
C THR A 59 7.17 -0.94 -9.47
N GLY A 60 6.36 -0.94 -8.41
CA GLY A 60 5.74 -2.16 -7.91
C GLY A 60 6.78 -3.20 -7.46
N ILE A 61 6.41 -4.49 -7.56
CA ILE A 61 7.24 -5.61 -7.10
C ILE A 61 7.64 -6.58 -8.23
N GLY A 62 7.39 -6.21 -9.50
CA GLY A 62 7.67 -7.05 -10.67
C GLY A 62 6.80 -6.70 -11.87
#